data_AF-A0A1E5UF93-F1
#
_entry.id   AF-A0A1E5UF93-F1
#
_cell.length_a   1.000
_cell.length_b   1.000
_cell.length_c   1.000
_cell.angle_alpha   90.00
_cell.angle_beta   90.00
_cell.angle_gamma   90.00
#
_symmetry.space_group_name_H-M   'P 1'
#
loop_
_entity.id
_entity.type
_entity.pdbx_description
1 polymer ?
#
loop_
_entity_poly.entity_id
_entity_poly.type
_entity_poly.pdbx_seq_one_letter_code
_entity_poly.pdbx_strand_id
1 'polypeptide(L)'
;MDLGLPAKPKVDQPKPQDTQIDLTNSISLIIGKNNRIFYHQLDQAGLNEQTLQETTYDREGITKVIEQAKRNAKDVTKFTVIIKPTDDAVYKNFVDILDEMAITKSEQYGVTDIKPWEKAIYEKKVGGSTPAPAQ
;
A
#
# COMPACT_ATOMS: atom_id res chain seq x y z
N MET A 1 8.64 -26.19 17.10
CA MET A 1 7.80 -25.38 16.19
C MET A 1 8.66 -25.05 15.00
N ASP A 2 8.36 -25.69 13.88
CA ASP A 2 9.07 -25.56 12.61
C ASP A 2 8.76 -24.18 12.04
N LEU A 3 9.73 -23.28 12.11
CA LEU A 3 9.63 -21.93 11.56
C LEU A 3 9.76 -22.03 10.05
N GLY A 4 8.64 -22.34 9.39
CA GLY A 4 8.51 -22.39 7.94
C GLY A 4 8.70 -20.99 7.33
N LEU A 5 9.95 -20.56 7.21
CA LEU A 5 10.35 -19.45 6.35
C LEU A 5 9.78 -19.69 4.95
N PRO A 6 9.14 -18.70 4.30
CA PRO A 6 8.64 -18.89 2.95
C PRO A 6 9.79 -19.28 2.02
N ALA A 7 9.55 -20.35 1.26
CA ALA A 7 10.54 -20.92 0.36
C ALA A 7 11.05 -19.89 -0.65
N LYS A 8 12.35 -19.95 -0.96
CA LYS A 8 13.02 -19.16 -1.99
C LYS A 8 12.17 -19.13 -3.28
N PRO A 9 12.03 -17.97 -3.94
CA PRO A 9 11.22 -17.86 -5.15
C PRO A 9 11.77 -18.81 -6.23
N LYS A 10 10.91 -19.71 -6.72
CA LYS A 10 11.21 -20.59 -7.86
C LYS A 10 11.04 -19.78 -9.14
N VAL A 11 11.97 -19.95 -10.08
CA VAL A 11 12.08 -19.21 -11.37
C VAL A 11 10.88 -19.44 -12.31
N ASP A 12 9.99 -20.39 -11.98
CA ASP A 12 8.78 -20.78 -12.74
C ASP A 12 7.47 -20.36 -12.06
N GLN A 13 7.47 -19.37 -11.16
CA GLN A 13 6.21 -18.78 -10.74
C GLN A 13 5.60 -18.02 -11.93
N PRO A 14 4.35 -18.32 -12.34
CA PRO A 14 3.66 -17.43 -13.28
C PRO A 14 3.75 -16.03 -12.67
N LYS A 15 4.25 -15.06 -13.45
CA LYS A 15 4.16 -13.64 -13.09
C LYS A 15 2.77 -13.43 -12.49
N PRO A 16 2.63 -12.71 -11.35
CA PRO A 16 1.32 -12.44 -10.78
C PRO A 16 0.43 -12.04 -11.95
N GLN A 17 -0.58 -12.88 -12.26
CA GLN A 17 -1.51 -12.55 -13.33
C GLN A 17 -1.96 -11.12 -13.04
N ASP A 18 -2.14 -10.30 -14.07
CA ASP A 18 -2.84 -9.04 -13.96
C ASP A 18 -4.26 -9.36 -13.47
N THR A 19 -4.39 -9.66 -12.18
CA THR A 19 -5.64 -9.77 -11.48
C THR A 19 -6.24 -8.40 -11.70
N GLN A 20 -7.32 -8.36 -12.46
CA GLN A 20 -8.06 -7.14 -12.68
C GLN A 20 -8.70 -6.79 -11.34
N ILE A 21 -7.92 -6.16 -10.47
CA ILE A 21 -8.35 -5.80 -9.13
C ILE A 21 -9.37 -4.67 -9.31
N ASP A 22 -10.60 -4.95 -8.90
CA ASP A 22 -11.65 -3.95 -8.84
C ASP A 22 -11.22 -2.87 -7.83
N LEU A 23 -11.01 -1.64 -8.29
CA LEU A 23 -10.62 -0.52 -7.44
C LEU A 23 -11.66 -0.25 -6.33
N THR A 24 -12.93 -0.63 -6.56
CA THR A 24 -14.00 -0.51 -5.56
C THR A 24 -13.90 -1.55 -4.44
N ASN A 25 -13.05 -2.57 -4.62
CA ASN A 25 -12.76 -3.61 -3.62
C ASN A 25 -11.30 -3.59 -3.20
N SER A 26 -10.54 -2.53 -3.48
CA SER A 26 -9.13 -2.51 -3.13
C SER A 26 -8.63 -1.16 -2.67
N ILE A 27 -7.50 -1.17 -2.00
CA ILE A 27 -6.75 0.01 -1.64
C ILE A 27 -5.28 -0.20 -1.96
N SER A 28 -4.67 0.77 -2.64
CA SER A 28 -3.24 0.80 -2.88
C SER A 28 -2.56 1.61 -1.80
N LEU A 29 -1.55 1.02 -1.17
CA LEU A 29 -0.69 1.63 -0.16
C LEU A 29 0.71 1.80 -0.74
N ILE A 30 1.24 3.02 -0.74
CA ILE A 30 2.58 3.35 -1.19
C ILE A 30 3.42 3.67 0.05
N ILE A 31 4.42 2.82 0.33
CA ILE A 31 5.36 3.02 1.43
C ILE A 31 6.48 3.90 0.92
N GLY A 32 6.50 5.14 1.40
CA GLY A 32 7.47 6.15 0.98
C GLY A 32 8.72 6.19 1.87
N LYS A 33 9.66 7.05 1.48
CA LYS A 33 10.78 7.46 2.33
C LYS A 33 10.32 8.23 3.57
N ASN A 34 11.23 8.37 4.54
CA ASN A 34 11.05 9.16 5.77
C ASN A 34 9.83 8.77 6.62
N ASN A 35 9.49 7.47 6.68
CA ASN A 35 8.32 6.96 7.41
C ASN A 35 7.01 7.62 7.00
N ARG A 36 6.88 7.93 5.70
CA ARG A 36 5.63 8.41 5.11
C ARG A 36 4.91 7.24 4.44
N ILE A 37 3.59 7.24 4.51
CA ILE A 37 2.75 6.28 3.79
C ILE A 37 1.64 7.03 3.07
N PHE A 38 1.39 6.61 1.84
CA PHE A 38 0.37 7.19 0.98
C PHE A 38 -0.63 6.13 0.57
N TYR A 39 -1.84 6.53 0.26
CA TYR A 39 -2.88 5.61 -0.19
C TYR A 39 -3.81 6.23 -1.23
N HIS A 40 -4.39 5.37 -2.07
CA HIS A 40 -5.46 5.73 -3.00
C HIS A 40 -6.26 4.50 -3.44
N GLN A 41 -7.44 4.75 -4.01
CA GLN A 41 -8.31 3.76 -4.65
C GLN A 41 -8.67 4.20 -6.10
N LEU A 42 -7.78 4.98 -6.71
CA LEU A 42 -7.99 5.64 -8.00
C LEU A 42 -7.15 4.99 -9.09
N ASP A 43 -7.66 5.09 -10.33
CA ASP A 43 -6.92 4.73 -11.54
C ASP A 43 -5.94 5.84 -11.96
N GLN A 44 -5.29 5.63 -13.11
CA GLN A 44 -4.35 6.60 -13.67
C GLN A 44 -4.98 7.95 -14.02
N ALA A 45 -6.27 7.98 -14.36
CA ALA A 45 -6.96 9.23 -14.71
C ALA A 45 -7.33 10.05 -13.47
N GLY A 46 -7.70 9.38 -12.37
CA GLY A 46 -8.09 10.03 -11.12
C GLY A 46 -6.93 10.37 -10.17
N LEU A 47 -5.79 9.68 -10.28
CA LEU A 47 -4.67 9.88 -9.36
C LEU A 47 -3.84 11.12 -9.72
N ASN A 48 -3.68 12.00 -8.73
CA ASN A 48 -2.81 13.17 -8.80
C ASN A 48 -2.29 13.51 -7.39
N GLU A 49 -1.50 14.58 -7.27
CA GLU A 49 -0.84 14.98 -6.02
C GLU A 49 -1.82 15.34 -4.88
N GLN A 50 -3.03 15.79 -5.23
CA GLN A 50 -4.08 16.15 -4.28
C GLN A 50 -4.89 14.92 -3.85
N THR A 51 -5.10 13.97 -4.77
CA THR A 51 -5.93 12.78 -4.51
C THR A 51 -5.14 11.62 -3.90
N LEU A 52 -3.82 11.57 -4.11
CA LEU A 52 -2.93 10.66 -3.38
C LEU A 52 -2.88 11.08 -1.92
N GLN A 53 -3.58 10.39 -1.03
CA GLN A 53 -3.65 10.79 0.38
C GLN A 53 -2.41 10.34 1.15
N GLU A 54 -2.04 11.08 2.19
CA GLU A 54 -0.95 10.73 3.10
C GLU A 54 -1.53 10.36 4.47
N THR A 55 -0.92 9.38 5.14
CA THR A 55 -1.31 8.97 6.50
C THR A 55 -0.08 8.55 7.31
N THR A 56 -0.31 8.12 8.55
CA THR A 56 0.71 7.67 9.51
C THR A 56 0.57 6.17 9.77
N TYR A 57 1.61 5.52 10.31
CA TYR A 57 1.63 4.09 10.63
C TYR A 57 0.93 3.74 11.95
N ASP A 58 0.18 4.67 12.54
CA ASP A 58 -0.50 4.45 13.82
C ASP A 58 -1.97 4.03 13.63
N ARG A 59 -2.61 3.67 14.75
CA ARG A 59 -4.01 3.23 14.79
C ARG A 59 -5.00 4.27 14.30
N GLU A 60 -4.65 5.56 14.35
CA GLU A 60 -5.50 6.63 13.87
C GLU A 60 -5.26 6.96 12.40
N GLY A 61 -4.11 6.59 11.86
CA GLY A 61 -3.75 6.66 10.46
C GLY A 61 -4.13 5.40 9.69
N ILE A 62 -3.13 4.62 9.32
CA ILE A 62 -3.26 3.56 8.32
C ILE A 62 -4.27 2.48 8.72
N THR A 63 -4.36 2.13 10.01
CA THR A 63 -5.33 1.14 10.49
C THR A 63 -6.76 1.58 10.17
N LYS A 64 -7.12 2.82 10.53
CA LYS A 64 -8.44 3.39 10.23
C LYS A 64 -8.69 3.50 8.72
N VAL A 65 -7.67 3.85 7.94
CA VAL A 65 -7.75 3.93 6.48
C VAL A 65 -8.11 2.57 5.88
N ILE A 66 -7.40 1.51 6.27
CA ILE A 66 -7.65 0.15 5.78
C ILE A 66 -9.04 -0.31 6.21
N GLU A 67 -9.42 -0.11 7.47
CA GLU A 67 -10.75 -0.49 7.96
C GLU A 67 -11.86 0.25 7.23
N GLN A 68 -11.70 1.55 6.97
CA GLN A 68 -12.69 2.35 6.28
C GLN A 68 -12.82 1.93 4.81
N ALA A 69 -11.69 1.69 4.15
CA ALA A 69 -11.66 1.16 2.79
C ALA A 69 -12.34 -0.20 2.71
N LYS A 70 -12.10 -1.09 3.68
CA LYS A 70 -12.75 -2.40 3.78
C LYS A 70 -14.24 -2.29 4.00
N ARG A 71 -14.70 -1.39 4.90
CA ARG A 71 -16.14 -1.13 5.13
C ARG A 71 -16.84 -0.57 3.91
N ASN A 72 -16.15 0.24 3.12
CA ASN A 72 -16.67 0.85 1.91
C ASN A 72 -16.52 -0.04 0.66
N ALA A 73 -15.86 -1.19 0.79
CA ALA A 73 -15.69 -2.11 -0.33
C ALA A 73 -17.03 -2.63 -0.81
N LYS A 74 -17.21 -2.72 -2.13
CA LYS A 74 -18.43 -3.27 -2.74
C LYS A 74 -18.70 -4.71 -2.29
N ASP A 75 -17.63 -5.49 -2.11
CA ASP A 75 -17.63 -6.85 -1.60
C ASP A 75 -16.47 -6.98 -0.59
N VAL A 76 -16.82 -6.91 0.70
CA VAL A 76 -15.87 -7.00 1.81
C VAL A 76 -15.05 -8.31 1.78
N THR A 77 -15.63 -9.40 1.25
CA THR A 77 -14.96 -10.70 1.16
C THR A 77 -13.89 -10.74 0.08
N LYS A 78 -13.87 -9.77 -0.83
CA LYS A 78 -12.87 -9.60 -1.89
C LYS A 78 -11.96 -8.40 -1.65
N PHE A 79 -12.07 -7.78 -0.47
CA PHE A 79 -11.30 -6.60 -0.15
C PHE A 79 -9.80 -6.92 -0.20
N THR A 80 -9.08 -6.29 -1.13
CA THR A 80 -7.67 -6.56 -1.39
C THR A 80 -6.82 -5.33 -1.07
N VAL A 81 -5.80 -5.50 -0.24
CA VAL A 81 -4.81 -4.44 0.03
C VAL A 81 -3.58 -4.64 -0.86
N ILE A 82 -3.21 -3.62 -1.64
CA ILE A 82 -2.05 -3.66 -2.52
C ILE A 82 -0.93 -2.84 -1.88
N ILE A 83 0.14 -3.51 -1.45
CA ILE A 83 1.27 -2.89 -0.77
C ILE A 83 2.38 -2.65 -1.80
N LYS A 84 2.77 -1.39 -1.95
CA LYS A 84 3.74 -0.93 -2.95
C LYS A 84 4.89 -0.22 -2.25
N PRO A 85 5.95 -0.95 -1.83
CA PRO A 85 7.14 -0.31 -1.31
C PRO A 85 7.86 0.47 -2.42
N THR A 86 8.33 1.66 -2.09
CA THR A 86 9.26 2.41 -2.95
C THR A 86 10.70 1.95 -2.71
N ASP A 87 11.59 2.27 -3.65
CA ASP A 87 13.02 1.91 -3.54
C ASP A 87 13.68 2.47 -2.26
N ASP A 88 13.19 3.62 -1.79
CA ASP A 88 13.64 4.31 -0.58
C ASP A 88 12.82 3.97 0.68
N ALA A 89 11.94 2.97 0.60
CA ALA A 89 11.11 2.55 1.72
C ALA A 89 11.95 1.88 2.81
N VAL A 90 11.68 2.22 4.07
CA VAL A 90 12.29 1.54 5.21
C VAL A 90 11.63 0.17 5.38
N TYR A 91 12.42 -0.91 5.36
CA TYR A 91 11.92 -2.28 5.53
C TYR A 91 11.03 -2.46 6.78
N LYS A 92 11.37 -1.76 7.88
CA LYS A 92 10.54 -1.74 9.09
C LYS A 92 9.09 -1.35 8.80
N ASN A 93 8.88 -0.31 8.00
CA ASN A 93 7.53 0.18 7.67
C ASN A 93 6.74 -0.85 6.85
N PHE A 94 7.42 -1.63 6.01
CA PHE A 94 6.79 -2.73 5.31
C PHE A 94 6.32 -3.82 6.27
N VAL A 95 7.14 -4.20 7.25
CA VAL A 95 6.74 -5.15 8.31
C VAL A 95 5.59 -4.59 9.14
N ASP A 96 5.64 -3.32 9.54
CA ASP A 96 4.57 -2.67 10.29
C ASP A 96 3.23 -2.77 9.51
N ILE A 97 3.23 -2.61 8.18
CA ILE A 97 2.01 -2.76 7.36
C ILE A 97 1.51 -4.21 7.30
N LEU A 98 2.40 -5.20 7.31
CA LEU A 98 1.98 -6.60 7.40
C LEU A 98 1.30 -6.89 8.75
N ASP A 99 1.79 -6.30 9.84
CA ASP A 99 1.15 -6.39 11.16
C ASP A 99 -0.23 -5.73 11.14
N GLU A 100 -0.38 -4.60 10.45
CA GLU A 100 -1.69 -3.94 10.26
C GLU A 100 -2.68 -4.79 9.45
N MET A 101 -2.21 -5.61 8.51
CA MET A 101 -3.10 -6.58 7.82
C MET A 101 -3.66 -7.61 8.80
N ALA A 102 -2.84 -8.08 9.73
CA ALA A 102 -3.29 -9.00 10.78
C ALA A 102 -4.28 -8.33 11.74
N ILE A 103 -4.02 -7.08 12.14
CA ILE A 103 -4.90 -6.30 13.04
C ILE A 103 -6.27 -6.05 12.40
N THR A 104 -6.29 -5.62 11.14
CA THR A 104 -7.53 -5.31 10.39
C THR A 104 -8.24 -6.54 9.83
N LYS A 105 -7.67 -7.74 10.04
CA LYS A 105 -8.12 -9.03 9.47
C LYS A 105 -8.29 -8.94 7.95
N SER A 106 -7.34 -8.30 7.28
CA SER A 106 -7.30 -8.14 5.83
C SER A 106 -6.52 -9.31 5.24
N GLU A 107 -7.22 -10.41 4.98
CA GLU A 107 -6.60 -11.68 4.57
C GLU A 107 -6.08 -11.66 3.12
N GLN A 108 -6.65 -10.80 2.28
CA GLN A 108 -6.23 -10.63 0.89
C GLN A 108 -5.35 -9.39 0.77
N TYR A 109 -4.06 -9.62 0.61
CA TYR A 109 -3.11 -8.57 0.28
C TYR A 109 -2.07 -9.07 -0.73
N GLY A 110 -1.60 -8.14 -1.57
CA GLY A 110 -0.58 -8.40 -2.58
C GLY A 110 0.53 -7.37 -2.47
N VAL A 111 1.77 -7.81 -2.63
CA VAL A 111 2.93 -6.93 -2.69
C VAL A 111 3.38 -6.84 -4.14
N THR A 112 3.50 -5.62 -4.66
CA THR A 112 3.91 -5.38 -6.04
C THR A 112 4.65 -4.06 -6.14
N ASP A 113 5.44 -3.90 -7.19
CA ASP A 113 6.17 -2.66 -7.43
C ASP A 113 5.19 -1.51 -7.76
N ILE A 114 5.60 -0.29 -7.38
CA ILE A 114 4.86 0.91 -7.75
C ILE A 114 4.84 1.08 -9.28
N LYS A 115 3.66 1.30 -9.86
CA LYS A 115 3.56 1.50 -11.31
C LYS A 115 4.24 2.80 -11.72
N PRO A 116 4.80 2.91 -12.95
CA PRO A 116 5.50 4.12 -13.38
C PRO A 116 4.67 5.41 -13.26
N TRP A 117 3.37 5.34 -13.56
CA TRP A 117 2.48 6.49 -13.45
C TRP A 117 2.17 6.87 -11.99
N GLU A 118 2.08 5.90 -11.07
CA GLU A 118 1.94 6.16 -9.64
C GLU A 118 3.21 6.75 -9.06
N LYS A 119 4.38 6.22 -9.47
CA LYS A 119 5.69 6.71 -9.06
C LYS A 119 5.89 8.16 -9.44
N ALA A 120 5.51 8.55 -10.66
CA ALA A 120 5.59 9.94 -11.10
C ALA A 120 4.74 10.89 -10.22
N ILE A 121 3.54 10.48 -9.80
CA ILE A 121 2.70 11.29 -8.90
C ILE A 121 3.27 11.32 -7.48
N TYR A 122 3.73 10.17 -6.98
CA TYR A 122 4.40 10.07 -5.68
C TYR A 122 5.62 10.99 -5.62
N GLU A 123 6.51 10.93 -6.61
CA GLU A 123 7.71 11.76 -6.68
C GLU A 123 7.39 13.24 -6.77
N LYS A 124 6.35 13.64 -7.51
CA LYS A 124 5.88 15.03 -7.51
C LYS A 124 5.36 15.46 -6.14
N LYS A 125 4.51 14.64 -5.52
CA LYS A 125 3.97 14.91 -4.18
C LYS A 125 5.07 15.02 -3.13
N VAL A 126 6.07 14.12 -3.17
CA VAL A 126 7.18 14.10 -2.20
C VAL A 126 8.27 15.13 -2.52
N GLY A 127 8.55 15.39 -3.80
CA GLY A 127 9.49 16.41 -4.25
C GLY A 127 8.96 17.83 -4.07
N GLY A 128 7.65 18.04 -4.14
CA GLY A 128 6.98 19.29 -3.81
C GLY A 128 6.70 19.48 -2.32
N SER A 129 6.68 18.40 -1.52
CA SER A 129 6.60 18.47 -0.06
C SER A 129 8.00 18.45 0.55
N THR A 130 8.67 19.60 0.52
CA THR A 130 9.75 19.88 1.45
C THR A 130 9.22 19.60 2.86
N PRO A 131 9.81 18.66 3.63
CA PRO A 131 9.33 18.39 4.97
C PRO A 131 9.47 19.69 5.77
N ALA A 132 8.36 20.16 6.33
CA ALA A 132 8.41 21.24 7.31
C ALA A 132 9.39 20.80 8.42
N PRO A 133 10.37 21.64 8.79
CA PRO A 133 11.29 21.29 9.86
C PRO A 133 10.48 21.02 11.12
N ALA A 134 10.65 19.83 11.69
CA ALA A 134 10.10 19.49 12.99
C ALA A 134 10.58 20.55 14.00
N GLN A 135 9.63 21.24 14.63
CA GLN A 135 9.89 22.13 15.77
C GLN A 135 10.03 21.32 17.04
#